data_AF-A0A357IYH2-F1
#
_entry.id   AF-A0A357IYH2-F1
#
_cell.length_a   1.000
_cell.length_b   1.000
_cell.length_c   1.000
_cell.angle_alpha   90.00
_cell.angle_beta   90.00
_cell.angle_gamma   90.00
#
_symmetry.space_group_name_H-M   'P 1'
#
loop_
_entity.id
_entity.type
_entity.pdbx_description
1 polymer ?
#
loop_
_entity_poly.entity_id
_entity_poly.type
_entity_poly.pdbx_seq_one_letter_code
_entity_poly.pdbx_strand_id
1 'polypeptide(L)'
;MDARIKEELIRRGDAAFEDEDFHRAREFYTKADHKEGLIRIGDFYMYEKRLPLMAYGYYKKAGAQIKIDDLHRRMVGAFAQWIGPDKLKDDSLEEVYAPEQMTPDKDGMIRVPVAGELLKEARKILEKQK
;
A
#
# COMPACT_ATOMS: atom_id res chain seq x y z
N MET A 1 20.94 23.15 -12.98
CA MET A 1 21.96 22.47 -13.82
C MET A 1 21.79 22.95 -15.24
N ASP A 2 22.88 23.19 -15.99
CA ASP A 2 22.81 23.57 -17.41
C ASP A 2 22.09 22.48 -18.22
N ALA A 3 21.18 22.87 -19.10
CA ALA A 3 20.35 21.97 -19.90
C ALA A 3 21.21 21.03 -20.76
N ARG A 4 22.33 21.54 -21.30
CA ARG A 4 23.26 20.75 -22.14
C ARG A 4 23.95 19.64 -21.36
N ILE A 5 24.33 19.91 -20.10
CA ILE A 5 24.98 18.90 -19.24
C ILE A 5 23.95 17.84 -18.83
N LYS A 6 22.71 18.26 -18.57
CA LYS A 6 21.61 17.31 -18.28
C LYS A 6 21.36 16.39 -19.48
N GLU A 7 21.32 16.94 -20.70
CA GLU A 7 21.11 16.17 -21.92
C GLU A 7 22.25 15.17 -22.18
N GLU A 8 23.50 15.60 -22.02
CA GLU A 8 24.67 14.72 -22.15
C GLU A 8 24.64 13.57 -21.12
N LEU A 9 24.24 13.85 -19.87
CA LEU A 9 24.07 12.80 -18.86
C LEU A 9 22.97 11.81 -19.25
N ILE A 10 21.86 12.29 -19.83
CA ILE A 10 20.77 11.41 -20.29
C ILE A 10 21.30 10.48 -21.39
N ARG A 11 21.98 11.01 -22.42
CA ARG A 11 22.54 10.20 -23.51
C ARG A 11 23.52 9.14 -23.01
N ARG A 12 24.40 9.49 -22.06
CA ARG A 12 25.31 8.51 -21.43
C ARG A 12 24.57 7.47 -20.60
N GLY A 13 23.49 7.87 -19.93
CA GLY A 13 22.60 6.97 -19.22
C GLY A 13 21.94 5.97 -20.17
N ASP A 14 21.44 6.44 -21.32
CA ASP A 14 20.79 5.62 -22.33
C ASP A 14 21.78 4.63 -22.97
N ALA A 15 22.98 5.08 -23.34
CA ALA A 15 24.03 4.20 -23.85
C ALA A 15 24.41 3.12 -22.82
N ALA A 16 24.61 3.49 -21.55
CA ALA A 16 24.89 2.52 -20.49
C ALA A 16 23.72 1.54 -20.26
N PHE A 17 22.48 1.99 -20.48
CA PHE A 17 21.31 1.12 -20.36
C PHE A 17 21.22 0.12 -21.52
N GLU A 18 21.53 0.55 -22.73
CA GLU A 18 21.62 -0.32 -23.92
C GLU A 18 22.73 -1.36 -23.78
N ASP A 19 23.84 -0.99 -23.14
CA ASP A 19 24.95 -1.90 -22.80
C ASP A 19 24.64 -2.82 -21.60
N GLU A 20 23.41 -2.81 -21.08
CA GLU A 20 22.97 -3.55 -19.87
C GLU A 20 23.77 -3.21 -18.60
N ASP A 21 24.56 -2.12 -18.60
CA ASP A 21 25.22 -1.58 -17.41
C ASP A 21 24.25 -0.71 -16.61
N PHE A 22 23.26 -1.37 -16.01
CA PHE A 22 22.21 -0.72 -15.21
C PHE A 22 22.78 0.02 -13.99
N HIS A 23 23.97 -0.37 -13.50
CA HIS A 23 24.61 0.32 -12.39
C HIS A 23 25.05 1.72 -12.81
N ARG A 24 25.76 1.84 -13.94
CA ARG A 24 26.19 3.15 -14.48
C ARG A 24 25.00 3.97 -14.98
N ALA A 25 24.04 3.35 -15.68
CA ALA A 25 22.85 4.04 -16.17
C ALA A 25 22.10 4.74 -15.03
N ARG A 26 21.90 4.05 -13.90
CA ARG A 26 21.28 4.64 -12.70
C ARG A 26 21.99 5.88 -12.19
N GLU A 27 23.33 5.88 -12.16
CA GLU A 27 24.09 7.03 -11.69
C GLU A 27 23.86 8.25 -12.58
N PHE A 28 23.88 8.06 -13.90
CA PHE A 28 23.63 9.11 -14.87
C PHE A 28 22.21 9.66 -14.75
N TYR A 29 21.19 8.80 -14.70
CA TYR A 29 19.80 9.22 -14.52
C TYR A 29 19.54 9.91 -13.18
N THR A 30 20.21 9.45 -12.11
CA THR A 30 20.14 10.08 -10.79
C THR A 30 20.75 11.48 -10.79
N LYS A 31 21.89 11.66 -11.46
CA LYS A 31 22.57 12.97 -11.57
C LYS A 31 21.78 13.93 -12.46
N ALA A 32 21.16 13.43 -13.52
CA ALA A 32 20.34 14.22 -14.45
C ALA A 32 18.93 14.53 -13.92
N ASP A 33 18.50 13.87 -12.83
CA ASP A 33 17.10 13.83 -12.39
C ASP A 33 16.14 13.50 -13.55
N HIS A 34 16.50 12.45 -14.29
CA HIS A 34 15.76 12.01 -15.47
C HIS A 34 14.70 10.98 -15.07
N LYS A 35 13.45 11.43 -15.03
CA LYS A 35 12.31 10.64 -14.53
C LYS A 35 12.09 9.34 -15.31
N GLU A 36 12.13 9.41 -16.64
CA GLU A 36 11.88 8.26 -17.51
C GLU A 36 12.97 7.19 -17.37
N GLY A 37 14.24 7.57 -17.37
CA GLY A 37 15.35 6.66 -17.07
C GLY A 37 15.26 6.04 -15.68
N LEU A 38 14.87 6.80 -14.64
CA LEU A 38 14.64 6.24 -13.30
C LEU A 38 13.49 5.23 -13.31
N ILE A 39 12.41 5.47 -14.07
CA ILE A 39 11.33 4.50 -14.24
C ILE A 39 11.84 3.23 -14.92
N ARG A 40 12.66 3.33 -15.98
CA ARG A 40 13.24 2.16 -16.66
C ARG A 40 14.12 1.32 -15.72
N ILE A 41 14.92 1.96 -14.88
CA ILE A 41 15.69 1.27 -13.83
C ILE A 41 14.75 0.60 -12.81
N GLY A 42 13.68 1.29 -12.42
CA GLY A 42 12.63 0.72 -11.58
C GLY A 42 11.99 -0.52 -12.18
N ASP A 43 11.65 -0.48 -13.47
CA ASP A 43 11.06 -1.61 -14.21
C ASP A 43 12.01 -2.81 -14.28
N PHE A 44 13.31 -2.57 -14.50
CA PHE A 44 14.33 -3.62 -14.44
C PHE A 44 14.36 -4.30 -13.05
N TYR A 45 14.37 -3.54 -11.97
CA TYR A 45 14.32 -4.13 -10.63
C TYR A 45 13.00 -4.85 -10.35
N MET A 46 11.88 -4.31 -10.85
CA MET A 46 10.55 -4.87 -10.63
C MET A 46 10.36 -6.22 -11.33
N TYR A 47 10.70 -6.29 -12.63
CA TYR A 47 10.32 -7.41 -13.48
C TYR A 47 11.48 -8.39 -13.71
N GLU A 48 12.67 -7.89 -14.01
CA GLU A 48 13.83 -8.75 -14.30
C GLU A 48 14.45 -9.31 -13.02
N LYS A 49 14.67 -8.45 -12.01
CA LYS A 49 15.26 -8.90 -10.73
C LYS A 49 14.22 -9.36 -9.72
N ARG A 50 12.94 -9.07 -9.94
CA ARG A 50 11.84 -9.37 -9.00
C ARG A 50 12.10 -8.83 -7.59
N LEU A 51 12.66 -7.62 -7.53
CA LEU A 51 12.98 -6.86 -6.32
C LEU A 51 12.06 -5.63 -6.20
N PRO A 52 10.77 -5.81 -5.87
CA PRO A 52 9.79 -4.73 -5.81
C PRO A 52 10.16 -3.58 -4.86
N LEU A 53 10.80 -3.90 -3.73
CA LEU A 53 11.23 -2.89 -2.76
C LEU A 53 12.35 -1.99 -3.31
N MET A 54 13.23 -2.53 -4.15
CA MET A 54 14.25 -1.74 -4.84
C MET A 54 13.61 -0.85 -5.91
N ALA A 55 12.64 -1.37 -6.66
CA ALA A 55 11.90 -0.62 -7.66
C ALA A 55 11.16 0.59 -7.07
N TYR A 56 10.58 0.44 -5.88
CA TYR A 56 9.87 1.52 -5.16
C TYR A 56 10.70 2.80 -5.04
N GLY A 57 11.98 2.69 -4.67
CA GLY A 57 12.86 3.85 -4.49
C GLY A 57 13.01 4.67 -5.77
N TYR A 58 13.10 4.00 -6.92
CA TYR A 58 13.21 4.68 -8.22
C TYR A 58 11.89 5.30 -8.67
N TYR A 59 10.76 4.60 -8.49
CA TYR A 59 9.44 5.16 -8.82
C TYR A 59 9.11 6.39 -7.97
N LYS A 60 9.42 6.34 -6.67
CA LYS A 60 9.26 7.47 -5.76
C LYS A 60 10.08 8.67 -6.21
N LYS A 61 11.35 8.44 -6.57
CA LYS A 61 12.23 9.53 -7.05
C LYS A 61 11.76 10.11 -8.39
N ALA A 62 11.23 9.28 -9.28
CA ALA A 62 10.68 9.73 -10.56
C ALA A 62 9.30 10.42 -10.44
N GLY A 63 8.62 10.29 -9.28
CA GLY A 63 7.25 10.75 -9.11
C GLY A 63 6.22 9.90 -9.86
N ALA A 64 6.51 8.63 -10.09
CA ALA A 64 5.67 7.71 -10.86
C ALA A 64 4.51 7.14 -10.01
N GLN A 65 3.56 7.99 -9.61
CA GLN A 65 2.51 7.64 -8.64
C GLN A 65 1.70 6.39 -9.04
N ILE A 66 1.35 6.26 -10.32
CA ILE A 66 0.60 5.09 -10.84
C ILE A 66 1.36 3.78 -10.55
N LYS A 67 2.67 3.76 -10.72
CA LYS A 67 3.51 2.56 -10.45
C LYS A 67 3.66 2.32 -8.96
N ILE A 68 3.71 3.38 -8.15
CA ILE A 68 3.76 3.30 -6.69
C ILE A 68 2.46 2.70 -6.15
N ASP A 69 1.31 3.18 -6.62
CA ASP A 69 -0.01 2.71 -6.18
C ASP A 69 -0.23 1.25 -6.57
N ASP A 70 0.15 0.86 -7.79
CA ASP A 70 0.11 -0.53 -8.21
C ASP A 70 1.01 -1.42 -7.34
N LEU A 71 2.22 -0.96 -7.01
CA LEU A 71 3.12 -1.67 -6.12
C LEU A 71 2.53 -1.83 -4.71
N HIS A 72 1.98 -0.76 -4.14
CA HIS A 72 1.32 -0.79 -2.84
C HIS A 72 0.14 -1.78 -2.85
N ARG A 73 -0.71 -1.74 -3.87
CA ARG A 73 -1.83 -2.68 -4.02
C ARG A 73 -1.35 -4.14 -4.05
N ARG A 74 -0.28 -4.44 -4.80
CA ARG A 74 0.31 -5.78 -4.85
C ARG A 74 0.87 -6.22 -3.49
N MET A 75 1.54 -5.32 -2.77
CA MET A 75 2.08 -5.62 -1.44
C MET A 75 0.98 -5.87 -0.42
N VAL A 76 -0.06 -5.04 -0.38
CA VAL A 76 -1.23 -5.24 0.47
C VAL A 76 -1.93 -6.55 0.12
N GLY A 77 -2.08 -6.88 -1.16
CA GLY A 77 -2.66 -8.14 -1.60
C GLY A 77 -1.84 -9.36 -1.19
N ALA A 78 -0.52 -9.32 -1.35
CA ALA A 78 0.37 -10.40 -0.89
C ALA A 78 0.34 -10.54 0.64
N PHE A 79 0.27 -9.42 1.36
CA PHE A 79 0.15 -9.40 2.81
C PHE A 79 -1.21 -9.97 3.27
N ALA A 80 -2.30 -9.60 2.61
CA ALA A 80 -3.65 -10.12 2.84
C ALA A 80 -3.70 -11.65 2.72
N GLN A 81 -3.08 -12.19 1.67
CA GLN A 81 -2.96 -13.64 1.49
C GLN A 81 -2.16 -14.29 2.62
N TRP A 82 -1.10 -13.64 3.09
CA TRP A 82 -0.24 -14.18 4.14
C TRP A 82 -0.90 -14.20 5.52
N ILE A 83 -1.63 -13.15 5.90
CA ILE A 83 -2.32 -13.07 7.19
C ILE A 83 -3.62 -13.89 7.25
N GLY A 84 -4.11 -14.32 6.09
CA GLY A 84 -5.38 -15.04 5.93
C GLY A 84 -6.56 -14.06 5.73
N PRO A 85 -7.51 -14.40 4.83
CA PRO A 85 -8.64 -13.53 4.49
C PRO A 85 -9.53 -13.19 5.70
N ASP A 86 -9.53 -14.03 6.74
CA ASP A 86 -10.35 -13.84 7.95
C ASP A 86 -9.85 -12.71 8.89
N LYS A 87 -8.67 -12.14 8.63
CA LYS A 87 -8.05 -11.12 9.51
C LYS A 87 -8.15 -9.69 8.99
N LEU A 88 -8.54 -9.50 7.73
CA LEU A 88 -8.88 -8.18 7.20
C LEU A 88 -10.33 -7.90 7.56
N LYS A 89 -10.54 -7.12 8.62
CA LYS A 89 -11.84 -6.50 8.85
C LYS A 89 -12.05 -5.50 7.72
N ASP A 90 -13.18 -5.63 7.04
CA ASP A 90 -13.61 -4.64 6.07
C ASP A 90 -14.02 -3.38 6.85
N ASP A 91 -13.27 -2.30 6.72
CA ASP A 91 -13.56 -1.02 7.39
C ASP A 91 -14.94 -0.47 6.97
N SER A 92 -15.53 -0.94 5.86
CA SER A 92 -16.92 -0.62 5.51
C SER A 92 -17.95 -1.17 6.52
N LEU A 93 -17.55 -2.12 7.38
CA LEU A 93 -18.36 -2.58 8.50
C LEU A 93 -18.20 -1.71 9.76
N GLU A 94 -17.16 -0.88 9.87
CA GLU A 94 -17.04 0.05 11.01
C GLU A 94 -18.06 1.19 10.91
N GLU A 95 -18.36 1.68 9.71
CA GLU A 95 -19.42 2.69 9.49
C GLU A 95 -20.84 2.14 9.76
N VAL A 96 -21.06 0.84 9.56
CA VAL A 96 -22.40 0.24 9.76
C VAL A 96 -22.72 0.01 11.24
N TYR A 97 -21.71 -0.05 12.12
CA TYR A 97 -21.88 -0.45 13.53
C TYR A 97 -21.52 0.63 14.56
N ALA A 98 -21.09 1.82 14.16
CA ALA A 98 -20.93 2.94 15.07
C ALA A 98 -22.10 3.93 14.95
N PRO A 99 -23.29 3.66 15.54
CA PRO A 99 -24.26 4.72 15.69
C PRO A 99 -23.63 5.80 16.57
N GLU A 100 -23.72 7.06 16.17
CA GLU A 100 -23.18 8.28 16.82
C GLU A 100 -23.66 8.50 18.28
N GLN A 101 -24.31 7.52 18.90
CA GLN A 101 -25.05 7.61 20.16
C GLN A 101 -24.62 6.58 21.22
N MET A 102 -23.36 6.10 21.20
CA MET A 102 -22.82 5.37 22.34
C MET A 102 -22.31 6.34 23.42
N THR A 103 -23.24 6.95 24.16
CA THR A 103 -22.90 7.65 25.42
C THR A 103 -23.03 6.68 26.60
N PRO A 104 -22.03 6.58 27.50
CA PRO A 104 -22.14 5.76 28.70
C PRO A 104 -23.28 6.28 29.61
N ASP A 105 -24.03 5.35 30.22
CA ASP A 105 -25.05 5.69 31.23
C ASP A 105 -24.37 6.22 32.51
N LYS A 106 -25.15 6.72 33.49
CA LYS A 106 -24.63 7.31 34.74
C LYS A 106 -23.71 6.38 35.54
N ASP A 107 -23.82 5.08 35.32
CA ASP A 107 -23.00 4.04 35.94
C ASP A 107 -21.76 3.65 35.09
N GLY A 108 -21.48 4.36 34.01
CA GLY A 108 -20.32 4.13 33.12
C GLY A 108 -20.48 2.98 32.13
N MET A 109 -21.67 2.37 32.06
CA MET A 109 -21.93 1.22 31.19
C MET A 109 -22.45 1.66 29.81
N ILE A 110 -21.84 1.13 28.74
CA ILE A 110 -22.27 1.37 27.36
C ILE A 110 -23.42 0.42 27.04
N ARG A 111 -24.60 0.96 26.71
CA ARG A 111 -25.72 0.17 26.22
C ARG A 111 -25.59 -0.05 24.72
N VAL A 112 -25.39 -1.29 24.32
CA VAL A 112 -25.40 -1.70 22.92
C VAL A 112 -26.83 -2.12 22.55
N PRO A 113 -27.42 -1.61 21.45
CA PRO A 113 -28.69 -2.13 20.98
C PRO A 113 -28.50 -3.57 20.50
N VAL A 114 -29.08 -4.53 21.23
CA VAL A 114 -29.09 -5.94 20.85
C VAL A 114 -30.38 -6.23 20.09
N ALA A 115 -30.28 -6.95 18.97
CA ALA A 115 -31.45 -7.38 18.21
C ALA A 115 -32.45 -8.15 19.11
N GLY A 116 -33.75 -7.87 18.97
CA GLY A 116 -34.78 -8.38 19.87
C GLY A 116 -34.84 -9.92 19.96
N GLU A 117 -34.38 -10.63 18.94
CA GLU A 117 -34.30 -12.10 18.94
C GLU A 117 -33.20 -12.62 19.87
N LEU A 118 -32.01 -12.02 19.84
CA LEU A 118 -30.89 -12.37 20.70
C LEU A 118 -31.21 -12.11 22.18
N LEU A 119 -31.98 -11.05 22.47
CA LEU A 119 -32.50 -10.79 23.82
C LEU A 119 -33.46 -11.87 24.31
N LYS A 120 -34.32 -12.41 23.44
CA LYS A 120 -35.23 -13.51 23.79
C LYS A 120 -34.47 -14.80 24.05
N GLU A 121 -33.44 -15.10 23.26
CA GLU A 121 -32.59 -16.29 23.48
C GLU A 121 -31.76 -16.17 24.75
N ALA A 122 -31.11 -15.03 24.98
CA ALA A 122 -30.35 -14.79 26.20
C ALA A 122 -31.22 -14.95 27.46
N ARG A 123 -32.48 -14.48 27.43
CA ARG A 123 -33.44 -14.68 28.52
C ARG A 123 -33.80 -16.15 28.73
N LYS A 124 -34.04 -16.92 27.66
CA LYS A 124 -34.30 -18.36 27.78
C LYS A 124 -33.13 -19.12 28.39
N ILE A 125 -31.89 -18.70 28.10
CA ILE A 125 -30.69 -19.31 28.69
C ILE A 125 -30.60 -18.99 30.18
N LEU A 126 -30.83 -17.74 30.57
CA LEU A 126 -30.81 -17.32 31.97
C LEU A 126 -31.93 -17.96 32.79
N GLU A 127 -33.12 -18.12 32.22
CA GLU A 127 -34.25 -18.81 32.86
C GLU A 127 -34.00 -20.31 33.01
N LYS A 128 -33.24 -20.93 32.10
CA LYS A 128 -32.83 -22.35 32.21
C LYS A 128 -31.75 -22.60 33.26
N GLN A 129 -31.04 -21.56 33.71
CA GLN A 129 -29.98 -21.68 34.72
C GLN A 129 -30.47 -21.41 36.15
N LYS A 130 -31.76 -21.08 36.33
CA LYS A 130 -32.43 -21.01 37.64
C LYS A 130 -33.18 -22.29 37.93
#